data_AF-A0A6A2FLY9-F1
#
_entry.id   AF-A0A6A2FLY9-F1
#
_cell.length_a   1.000
_cell.length_b   1.000
_cell.length_c   1.000
_cell.angle_alpha   90.00
_cell.angle_beta   90.00
_cell.angle_gamma   90.00
#
_symmetry.space_group_name_H-M   'P 1'
#
loop_
_entity.id
_entity.type
_entity.pdbx_description
1 polymer ?
#
loop_
_entity_poly.entity_id
_entity_poly.type
_entity_poly.pdbx_seq_one_letter_code
_entity_poly.pdbx_strand_id
1 'polypeptide(L)' 'MENKECTIALKANASKPCKETISGTATCHECGKPMCPVCNRHNVTQLSRVTGYIGDVKGWNAGKQQELRDRKRYDMPSR' A
#
# COMPACT_ATOMS: atom_id res chain seq x y z
N MET A 1 3.79 6.37 22.03
CA MET A 1 3.97 5.94 20.62
C MET A 1 4.43 7.17 19.85
N GLU A 2 5.74 7.41 19.80
CA GLU A 2 6.29 8.60 19.14
C GLU A 2 5.84 8.62 17.67
N ASN A 3 5.19 9.72 17.30
CA ASN A 3 4.83 10.06 15.94
C ASN A 3 6.12 10.45 15.20
N LYS A 4 7.01 9.47 14.98
CA LYS A 4 8.27 9.71 14.28
C LYS A 4 7.92 10.02 12.84
N GLU A 5 8.11 11.27 12.44
CA GLU A 5 7.98 11.70 11.06
C GLU A 5 8.90 10.82 10.20
N CYS A 6 8.31 10.09 9.26
CA CYS A 6 9.07 9.16 8.43
C CYS A 6 9.91 9.96 7.43
N THR A 7 11.23 9.81 7.52
CA THR A 7 12.20 10.49 6.65
C THR A 7 11.97 10.14 5.17
N ILE A 8 11.58 8.88 4.89
CA ILE A 8 11.22 8.44 3.53
C ILE A 8 10.01 9.19 2.99
N ALA A 9 8.98 9.43 3.82
CA ALA A 9 7.80 10.18 3.40
C ALA A 9 8.16 11.64 3.05
N LEU A 10 8.99 12.29 3.87
CA LEU A 10 9.43 13.67 3.64
C LEU A 10 10.21 13.80 2.32
N LYS A 11 11.16 12.90 2.07
CA LYS A 11 11.93 12.87 0.82
C LYS A 11 11.06 12.57 -0.40
N ALA A 12 10.13 11.63 -0.28
CA ALA A 12 9.20 11.27 -1.34
C ALA A 12 8.29 12.46 -1.72
N ASN A 13 7.85 13.26 -0.74
CA ASN A 13 7.00 14.42 -0.99
C ASN A 13 7.71 15.52 -1.78
N ALA A 14 9.02 15.71 -1.58
CA ALA A 14 9.83 16.66 -2.34
C ALA A 14 10.12 16.22 -3.79
N SER A 15 9.96 14.93 -4.10
CA SER A 15 10.19 14.37 -5.43
C SER A 15 8.96 14.48 -6.36
N LYS A 16 9.14 14.28 -7.67
CA LYS A 16 8.05 14.29 -8.68
C LYS A 16 6.98 13.23 -8.36
N PRO A 17 5.67 13.58 -8.34
CA PRO A 17 4.61 12.61 -8.07
C PRO A 17 4.37 11.66 -9.23
N CYS A 18 4.17 10.38 -8.90
CA CYS A 18 3.53 9.43 -9.83
C CYS A 18 2.04 9.78 -9.90
N LYS A 19 1.50 9.92 -11.12
CA LYS A 19 0.09 10.32 -11.35
C LYS A 19 -0.82 9.14 -11.70
N GLU A 20 -0.29 7.93 -11.67
CA GLU A 20 -0.95 6.74 -12.21
C GLU A 20 -1.36 5.77 -11.10
N THR A 21 -2.44 5.03 -11.34
CA THR A 21 -2.80 3.89 -10.51
C THR A 21 -1.85 2.75 -10.83
N ILE A 22 -1.10 2.32 -9.82
CA ILE A 22 -0.15 1.21 -9.94
C ILE A 22 -0.69 -0.03 -9.26
N SER A 23 -0.26 -1.20 -9.76
CA SER A 23 -0.58 -2.47 -9.15
C SER A 23 0.37 -2.76 -7.99
N GLY A 24 -0.18 -2.94 -6.79
CA GLY A 24 0.57 -3.27 -5.59
C GLY A 24 0.81 -2.08 -4.67
N THR A 25 1.03 -2.39 -3.39
CA THR A 25 1.38 -1.40 -2.36
C THR A 25 2.54 -1.97 -1.55
N ALA A 26 3.57 -1.16 -1.31
CA ALA A 26 4.69 -1.54 -0.48
C ALA A 26 4.45 -1.07 0.96
N THR A 27 5.12 -1.70 1.91
CA THR A 27 5.14 -1.27 3.30
C THR A 27 6.46 -0.56 3.57
N CYS A 28 6.39 0.63 4.19
CA CYS A 28 7.57 1.39 4.56
C CYS A 28 8.35 0.68 5.68
N HIS A 29 9.66 0.50 5.52
CA HIS A 29 10.49 -0.15 6.53
C HIS A 29 10.79 0.72 7.75
N GLU A 30 10.62 2.05 7.65
CA GLU A 30 10.91 2.99 8.75
C GLU A 30 9.70 3.18 9.68
N CYS A 31 8.48 3.24 9.12
CA CYS A 31 7.27 3.52 9.91
C CYS A 31 6.14 2.48 9.77
N GLY A 32 6.31 1.44 8.93
CA GLY A 32 5.31 0.39 8.74
C GLY A 32 4.04 0.81 7.99
N LYS A 33 3.94 2.06 7.53
CA LYS A 33 2.77 2.56 6.78
C LYS A 33 2.81 2.12 5.31
N PRO A 34 1.65 1.97 4.65
CA PRO A 34 1.59 1.70 3.23
C PRO A 34 2.18 2.87 2.41
N MET A 35 2.93 2.55 1.38
CA MET A 35 3.55 3.51 0.48
C MET A 35 3.57 3.02 -0.97
N CYS A 36 3.72 3.96 -1.89
CA CYS A 36 3.90 3.68 -3.31
C CYS A 36 5.28 3.03 -3.55
N PRO A 37 5.38 1.84 -4.17
CA PRO A 37 6.67 1.20 -4.47
C PRO A 37 7.53 1.97 -5.49
N VAL A 38 6.94 2.90 -6.25
CA VAL A 38 7.65 3.64 -7.31
C VAL A 38 8.24 4.95 -6.78
N CYS A 39 7.46 5.73 -6.03
CA CYS A 39 7.89 7.06 -5.56
C CYS A 39 7.98 7.18 -4.04
N ASN A 40 7.73 6.12 -3.28
CA ASN A 40 7.85 6.03 -1.81
C ASN A 40 6.94 6.99 -1.01
N ARG A 41 5.96 7.61 -1.67
CA ARG A 41 4.98 8.49 -1.02
C ARG A 41 4.01 7.67 -0.18
N HIS A 42 3.68 8.21 0.99
CA HIS A 42 2.73 7.60 1.93
C HIS A 42 1.29 8.04 1.70
N ASN A 43 1.08 9.07 0.87
CA ASN A 43 -0.24 9.50 0.45
C ASN A 43 -0.79 8.55 -0.63
N VAL A 44 -1.15 7.33 -0.21
CA VAL A 44 -1.70 6.29 -1.07
C VAL A 44 -3.05 5.81 -0.54
N THR A 45 -3.93 5.47 -1.48
CA THR A 45 -5.20 4.80 -1.20
C THR A 45 -5.07 3.35 -1.66
N GLN A 46 -5.22 2.42 -0.73
CA GLN A 46 -5.17 1.00 -1.04
C GLN A 46 -6.53 0.56 -1.57
N LEU A 47 -6.56 0.19 -2.85
CA LEU A 47 -7.75 -0.32 -3.51
C LEU A 47 -7.66 -1.83 -3.65
N SER A 48 -8.74 -2.53 -3.32
CA SER A 48 -8.80 -3.99 -3.45
C SER A 48 -10.17 -4.43 -3.91
N ARG A 49 -10.21 -5.57 -4.61
CA ARG A 49 -11.43 -6.18 -5.15
C ARG A 49 -11.72 -7.47 -4.39
N VAL A 50 -12.97 -7.61 -3.94
CA VAL A 50 -13.48 -8.82 -3.28
C VAL A 50 -14.52 -9.53 -4.17
N THR A 51 -15.68 -8.92 -4.41
CA THR A 51 -16.81 -9.52 -5.16
C THR A 51 -17.00 -8.95 -6.57
N GLY A 52 -15.97 -8.33 -7.16
CA GLY A 52 -16.02 -7.76 -8.51
C GLY A 52 -15.91 -6.23 -8.55
N TYR A 53 -16.32 -5.53 -7.49
CA TYR A 53 -16.15 -4.08 -7.34
C TYR A 53 -14.84 -3.72 -6.66
N ILE A 54 -14.26 -2.60 -7.07
CA ILE A 54 -13.08 -2.01 -6.41
C ILE A 54 -13.57 -1.17 -5.24
N GLY A 55 -13.00 -1.41 -4.05
CA GLY A 55 -13.28 -0.63 -2.86
C GLY A 55 -12.00 -0.18 -2.14
N ASP A 56 -12.12 0.88 -1.34
CA ASP A 56 -11.05 1.33 -0.45
C ASP A 56 -10.93 0.38 0.74
N VAL A 57 -9.72 -0.14 0.95
CA VAL A 57 -9.38 -1.04 2.05
C VAL A 57 -9.53 -0.35 3.41
N LYS A 58 -9.38 0.99 3.49
CA LYS A 58 -9.58 1.74 4.75
C LYS A 58 -11.00 1.61 5.30
N GLY A 59 -12.00 1.42 4.44
CA GLY A 59 -13.39 1.23 4.82
C GLY A 59 -13.75 -0.20 5.22
N TRP A 60 -12.80 -1.13 5.20
CA TRP A 60 -13.05 -2.53 5.51
C TRP A 60 -13.10 -2.76 7.03
N ASN A 61 -13.95 -3.69 7.46
CA ASN A 61 -13.94 -4.16 8.84
C ASN A 61 -12.64 -4.93 9.16
N ALA A 62 -12.37 -5.15 10.46
CA ALA A 62 -11.14 -5.79 10.91
C ALA A 62 -10.93 -7.19 10.30
N GLY A 63 -12.00 -7.98 10.12
CA GLY A 63 -11.93 -9.31 9.50
C GLY A 63 -11.40 -9.27 8.06
N LYS A 64 -11.98 -8.42 7.22
CA LYS A 64 -11.55 -8.26 5.82
C LYS A 64 -10.12 -7.70 5.72
N GLN A 65 -9.72 -6.82 6.63
CA GLN A 65 -8.33 -6.34 6.68
C GLN A 65 -7.36 -7.49 7.03
N GLN A 66 -7.75 -8.39 7.92
CA GLN A 66 -6.95 -9.56 8.26
C GLN A 66 -6.88 -10.55 7.09
N GLU A 67 -8.02 -10.83 6.43
CA GLU A 67 -8.05 -11.65 5.20
C GLU A 67 -7.10 -11.10 4.12
N LEU A 68 -7.02 -9.77 3.97
CA LEU A 68 -6.09 -9.15 3.03
C LEU A 68 -4.62 -9.36 3.41
N ARG A 69 -4.29 -9.32 4.70
CA ARG A 69 -2.93 -9.53 5.21
C ARG A 69 -2.49 -10.98 5.02
N ASP A 70 -3.39 -11.92 5.25
CA ASP A 70 -3.12 -13.36 5.11
C ASP A 70 -3.12 -13.82 3.65
N ARG A 71 -3.46 -12.92 2.71
CA ARG A 71 -3.53 -13.22 1.28
C ARG A 71 -2.15 -13.49 0.69
N LYS A 72 -1.91 -14.76 0.33
CA LYS A 72 -0.71 -15.19 -0.38
C LYS A 72 -0.95 -15.19 -1.89
N ARG A 73 0.03 -14.69 -2.66
CA ARG A 73 0.09 -14.84 -4.12
C ARG A 73 1.07 -15.96 -4.42
N TYR A 74 0.66 -16.88 -5.28
CA TYR A 74 1.52 -17.94 -5.78
C TYR A 74 1.95 -17.55 -7.19
N ASP A 75 3.26 -17.50 -7.41
CA ASP A 75 3.81 -17.33 -8.75
C ASP A 75 3.78 -18.70 -9.43
N MET A 76 3.19 -18.76 -10.63
CA MET A 76 3.28 -19.98 -11.44
C MET A 76 4.61 -19.91 -12.18
N PRO A 77 5.51 -20.90 -12.01
CA PRO A 77 6.80 -20.87 -12.69
C PRO A 77 6.55 -20.79 -14.20
N SER A 78 7.09 -19.74 -14.82
CA SER A 78 7.04 -19.56 -16.27
C SER A 78 7.70 -20.77 -16.94
N ARG A 79 6.93 -21.45 -17.79
CA ARG A 79 7.37 -22.64 -18.53
C ARG A 79 8.41 -22.30 -19.58
#